data_AF-A0A4S2D293-F1
#
_entry.id   AF-A0A4S2D293-F1
#
_cell.length_a   1.000
_cell.length_b   1.000
_cell.length_c   1.000
_cell.angle_alpha   90.00
_cell.angle_beta   90.00
_cell.angle_gamma   90.00
#
_symmetry.space_group_name_H-M   'P 1'
#
loop_
_entity.id
_entity.type
_entity.pdbx_description
1 polymer ?
#
loop_
_entity_poly.entity_id
_entity_poly.type
_entity_poly.pdbx_seq_one_letter_code
_entity_poly.pdbx_strand_id
1 'polypeptide(L)'
;MMGMGSSGSGAATKAAQDEAWRQSNINQAVGQVDQIYGSPRRQADYNDFLGASRTYYTNELEKQKGVADRSLKFAMARSGLTGGSASADANRLLGQKYTQGILDADRLAQGAVADLRAADQNSRLNLISQVQSGLDVTSGAQQAAQALQGNLASGRSSMRASNLGDIFGGLAAVYDRSRDMAAERRGNQAYGLVYQPGFGMGGTR
;
A
#
# COMPACT_ATOMS: atom_id res chain seq x y z
N MET A 1 37.51 -43.56 58.30
CA MET A 1 36.40 -43.81 57.36
C MET A 1 36.42 -42.70 56.32
N MET A 2 36.90 -42.99 55.11
CA MET A 2 36.83 -42.11 53.95
C MET A 2 35.90 -42.74 52.92
N GLY A 3 35.10 -41.92 52.25
CA GLY A 3 34.40 -42.30 51.03
C GLY A 3 32.94 -41.88 51.04
N MET A 4 32.62 -40.83 50.28
CA MET A 4 31.51 -40.74 49.31
C MET A 4 31.26 -39.25 49.00
N GLY A 5 31.59 -38.78 47.79
CA GLY A 5 31.29 -37.38 47.43
C GLY A 5 31.75 -36.87 46.05
N SER A 6 32.21 -37.71 45.12
CA SER A 6 32.81 -37.26 43.85
C SER A 6 32.00 -37.63 42.59
N SER A 7 30.97 -38.46 42.69
CA SER A 7 30.23 -38.97 41.51
C SER A 7 29.16 -38.01 40.95
N GLY A 8 28.74 -36.97 41.71
CA GLY A 8 27.75 -35.99 41.25
C GLY A 8 28.33 -34.82 40.45
N SER A 9 29.60 -34.48 40.64
CA SER A 9 30.25 -33.30 40.04
C SER A 9 30.62 -33.53 38.57
N GLY A 10 31.07 -34.73 38.19
CA GLY A 10 31.44 -35.06 36.81
C GLY A 10 30.24 -35.10 35.84
N ALA A 11 29.10 -35.65 36.27
CA ALA A 11 27.86 -35.69 35.48
C ALA A 11 27.24 -34.30 35.30
N ALA A 12 27.24 -33.47 36.35
CA ALA A 12 26.79 -32.08 36.28
C ALA A 12 27.69 -31.22 35.37
N THR A 13 29.01 -31.44 35.41
CA THR A 13 29.98 -30.73 34.55
C THR A 13 29.83 -31.12 33.08
N LYS A 14 29.58 -32.41 32.78
CA LYS A 14 29.34 -32.89 31.42
C LYS A 14 28.02 -32.38 30.86
N ALA A 15 26.94 -32.40 31.67
CA ALA A 15 25.66 -31.82 31.28
C ALA A 15 25.75 -30.31 31.01
N ALA A 16 26.54 -29.56 31.79
CA ALA A 16 26.78 -28.13 31.55
C ALA A 16 27.56 -27.89 30.25
N GLN A 17 28.51 -28.74 29.88
CA GLN A 17 29.25 -28.65 28.62
C GLN A 17 28.38 -28.98 27.40
N ASP A 18 27.56 -30.02 27.50
CA ASP A 18 26.63 -30.42 26.43
C ASP A 18 25.57 -29.33 26.19
N GLU A 19 25.09 -28.69 27.27
CA GLU A 19 24.16 -27.57 27.21
C GLU A 19 24.81 -26.30 26.60
N ALA A 20 26.06 -25.99 26.97
CA ALA A 20 26.81 -24.88 26.38
C ALA A 20 27.05 -25.07 24.87
N TRP A 21 27.31 -26.30 24.43
CA TRP A 21 27.45 -26.63 23.01
C TRP A 21 26.15 -26.42 22.24
N ARG A 22 25.01 -26.87 22.80
CA ARG A 22 23.69 -26.60 22.22
C ARG A 22 23.40 -25.12 22.11
N GLN A 23 23.62 -24.35 23.18
CA GLN A 23 23.38 -22.91 23.18
C GLN A 23 24.27 -22.18 22.17
N SER A 24 25.55 -22.58 22.04
CA SER A 24 26.45 -22.04 21.02
C SER A 24 25.92 -22.29 19.60
N ASN A 25 25.45 -23.50 19.30
CA ASN A 25 24.91 -23.84 17.98
C ASN A 25 23.63 -23.05 17.68
N ILE A 26 22.74 -22.91 18.66
CA ILE A 26 21.53 -22.08 18.54
C ILE A 26 21.91 -20.62 18.26
N ASN A 27 22.86 -20.06 19.00
CA ASN A 27 23.31 -18.68 18.80
C ASN A 27 23.92 -18.46 17.41
N GLN A 28 24.69 -19.42 16.90
CA GLN A 28 25.23 -19.37 15.55
C GLN A 28 24.13 -19.42 14.49
N ALA A 29 23.15 -20.32 14.65
CA ALA A 29 22.00 -20.43 13.76
C ALA A 29 21.18 -19.13 13.73
N VAL A 30 20.85 -18.58 14.90
CA VAL A 30 20.16 -17.28 15.02
C VAL A 30 20.96 -16.17 14.34
N GLY A 31 22.28 -16.13 14.53
CA GLY A 31 23.15 -15.17 13.86
C GLY A 31 23.11 -15.27 12.33
N GLN A 32 23.07 -16.48 11.77
CA GLN A 32 22.93 -16.67 10.31
C GLN A 32 21.56 -16.21 9.79
N VAL A 33 20.49 -16.53 10.52
CA VAL A 33 19.15 -16.04 10.21
C VAL A 33 19.15 -14.50 10.17
N ASP A 34 19.71 -13.87 11.20
CA ASP A 34 19.79 -12.41 11.28
C ASP A 34 20.59 -11.80 10.14
N GLN A 35 21.68 -12.44 9.72
CA GLN A 35 22.47 -12.01 8.56
C GLN A 35 21.69 -12.10 7.25
N ILE A 36 20.86 -13.12 7.05
CA ILE A 36 20.04 -13.27 5.84
C ILE A 36 19.00 -12.14 5.75
N TYR A 37 18.25 -11.93 6.83
CA TYR A 37 17.21 -10.90 6.91
C TYR A 37 17.78 -9.47 6.94
N GLY A 38 18.96 -9.29 7.52
CA GLY A 38 19.68 -8.01 7.58
C GLY A 38 20.64 -7.77 6.42
N SER A 39 20.66 -8.64 5.41
CA SER A 39 21.64 -8.55 4.32
C SER A 39 21.47 -7.27 3.50
N PRO A 40 22.57 -6.68 2.97
CA PRO A 40 22.49 -5.55 2.04
C PRO A 40 21.62 -5.84 0.81
N ARG A 41 21.60 -7.10 0.38
CA ARG A 41 20.73 -7.57 -0.69
C ARG A 41 19.26 -7.44 -0.32
N ARG A 42 18.86 -7.80 0.92
CA ARG A 42 17.48 -7.65 1.35
C ARG A 42 17.06 -6.18 1.44
N GLN A 43 17.98 -5.31 1.85
CA GLN A 43 17.73 -3.87 1.81
C GLN A 43 17.51 -3.34 0.39
N ALA A 44 18.26 -3.86 -0.59
CA ALA A 44 18.03 -3.56 -2.01
C ALA A 44 16.66 -4.05 -2.48
N ASP A 45 16.25 -5.27 -2.11
CA ASP A 45 14.91 -5.79 -2.45
C ASP A 45 13.78 -4.87 -1.94
N TYR A 46 13.90 -4.33 -0.71
CA TYR A 46 12.91 -3.38 -0.18
C TYR A 46 12.86 -2.09 -0.99
N ASN A 47 14.02 -1.58 -1.41
CA ASN A 47 14.11 -0.36 -2.21
C ASN A 47 13.54 -0.57 -3.62
N ASP A 48 13.84 -1.73 -4.23
CA ASP A 48 13.29 -2.12 -5.52
C ASP A 48 11.77 -2.29 -5.44
N PHE A 49 11.28 -2.92 -4.37
CA PHE A 49 9.85 -3.06 -4.12
C PHE A 49 9.18 -1.69 -3.92
N LEU A 50 9.81 -0.77 -3.18
CA LEU A 50 9.32 0.61 -3.03
C LEU A 50 9.23 1.33 -4.38
N GLY A 51 10.29 1.26 -5.20
CA GLY A 51 10.33 1.88 -6.52
C GLY A 51 9.28 1.30 -7.47
N ALA A 52 9.13 -0.03 -7.47
CA ALA A 52 8.10 -0.72 -8.24
C ALA A 52 6.69 -0.33 -7.78
N SER A 53 6.46 -0.21 -6.47
CA SER A 53 5.18 0.19 -5.89
C SER A 53 4.81 1.62 -6.27
N ARG A 54 5.76 2.57 -6.13
CA ARG A 54 5.58 3.96 -6.56
C ARG A 54 5.22 4.05 -8.03
N THR A 55 5.97 3.34 -8.87
CA THR A 55 5.74 3.32 -10.33
C THR A 55 4.36 2.75 -10.65
N TYR A 56 3.98 1.65 -10.00
CA TYR A 56 2.68 1.02 -10.19
C TYR A 56 1.52 1.97 -9.84
N TYR A 57 1.52 2.54 -8.64
CA TYR A 57 0.45 3.44 -8.20
C TYR A 57 0.41 4.75 -9.01
N THR A 58 1.57 5.29 -9.39
CA THR A 58 1.64 6.50 -10.23
C THR A 58 1.08 6.23 -11.63
N ASN A 59 1.48 5.13 -12.28
CA ASN A 59 0.95 4.76 -13.60
C ASN A 59 -0.56 4.55 -13.57
N GLU A 60 -1.07 3.94 -12.49
CA GLU A 60 -2.50 3.73 -12.35
C GLU A 60 -3.25 5.05 -12.11
N LEU A 61 -2.68 5.95 -11.30
CA LEU A 61 -3.19 7.31 -11.14
C LEU A 61 -3.24 8.09 -12.46
N GLU A 62 -2.20 7.99 -13.29
CA GLU A 62 -2.14 8.64 -14.61
C GLU A 62 -3.21 8.12 -15.57
N LYS A 63 -3.40 6.79 -15.65
CA LYS A 63 -4.48 6.20 -16.46
C LYS A 63 -5.83 6.75 -16.04
N GLN A 64 -6.08 6.81 -14.74
CA GLN A 64 -7.37 7.25 -14.22
C GLN A 64 -7.59 8.73 -14.39
N LYS A 65 -6.56 9.55 -14.22
CA LYS A 65 -6.59 10.96 -14.64
C LYS A 65 -6.97 11.08 -16.11
N GLY A 66 -6.38 10.30 -17.00
CA GLY A 66 -6.74 10.30 -18.43
C GLY A 66 -8.20 9.93 -18.70
N VAL A 67 -8.76 8.97 -17.96
CA VAL A 67 -10.19 8.61 -18.03
C VAL A 67 -11.07 9.75 -17.51
N ALA A 68 -10.70 10.37 -16.38
CA ALA A 68 -11.43 11.49 -15.79
C ALA A 68 -11.40 12.74 -16.68
N ASP A 69 -10.22 13.11 -17.21
CA ASP A 69 -10.03 14.21 -18.16
C ASP A 69 -10.96 14.03 -19.38
N ARG A 70 -10.95 12.82 -19.97
CA ARG A 70 -11.79 12.49 -21.13
C ARG A 70 -13.28 12.55 -20.79
N SER A 71 -13.66 12.01 -19.64
CA SER A 71 -15.06 11.97 -19.18
C SER A 71 -15.58 13.38 -18.89
N LEU A 72 -14.77 14.20 -18.22
CA LEU A 72 -15.06 15.61 -17.96
C LEU A 72 -15.23 16.37 -19.26
N LYS A 73 -14.30 16.23 -20.21
CA LYS A 73 -14.40 16.85 -21.54
C LYS A 73 -15.72 16.51 -22.24
N PHE A 74 -16.14 15.24 -22.23
CA PHE A 74 -17.41 14.83 -22.82
C PHE A 74 -18.63 15.34 -22.06
N ALA A 75 -18.57 15.44 -20.73
CA ALA A 75 -19.64 16.00 -19.91
C ALA A 75 -19.82 17.50 -20.18
N MET A 76 -18.71 18.24 -20.25
CA MET A 76 -18.69 19.67 -20.59
C MET A 76 -19.21 19.93 -22.01
N ALA A 77 -18.81 19.10 -22.98
CA ALA A 77 -19.33 19.17 -24.34
C ALA A 77 -20.84 18.89 -24.40
N ARG A 78 -21.30 17.83 -23.72
CA ARG A 78 -22.73 17.49 -23.68
C ARG A 78 -23.60 18.52 -22.96
N SER A 79 -23.04 19.26 -22.02
CA SER A 79 -23.74 20.33 -21.29
C SER A 79 -23.65 21.70 -21.98
N GLY A 80 -22.85 21.84 -23.04
CA GLY A 80 -22.62 23.13 -23.72
C GLY A 80 -21.74 24.09 -22.91
N LEU A 81 -21.06 23.60 -21.86
CA LEU A 81 -20.25 24.39 -20.94
C LEU A 81 -18.75 24.35 -21.29
N THR A 82 -18.39 23.73 -22.42
CA THR A 82 -17.01 23.68 -22.92
C THR A 82 -16.40 25.08 -23.02
N GLY A 83 -15.20 25.26 -22.44
CA GLY A 83 -14.47 26.54 -22.51
C GLY A 83 -15.00 27.64 -21.59
N GLY A 84 -16.09 27.41 -20.85
CA GLY A 84 -16.59 28.33 -19.82
C GLY A 84 -15.84 28.22 -18.49
N SER A 85 -16.17 29.11 -17.54
CA SER A 85 -15.62 29.11 -16.18
C SER A 85 -15.80 27.77 -15.46
N ALA A 86 -16.95 27.13 -15.64
CA ALA A 86 -17.22 25.79 -15.10
C ALA A 86 -16.22 24.73 -15.60
N SER A 87 -15.77 24.84 -16.87
CA SER A 87 -14.74 23.95 -17.43
C SER A 87 -13.37 24.20 -16.82
N ALA A 88 -13.01 25.47 -16.64
CA ALA A 88 -11.73 25.85 -16.06
C ALA A 88 -11.63 25.42 -14.59
N ASP A 89 -12.71 25.60 -13.83
CA ASP A 89 -12.77 25.21 -12.42
C ASP A 89 -12.70 23.70 -12.23
N ALA A 90 -13.43 22.93 -13.05
CA ALA A 90 -13.39 21.47 -13.01
C ALA A 90 -11.99 20.92 -13.35
N ASN A 91 -11.33 21.48 -14.38
CA ASN A 91 -9.95 21.12 -14.72
C ASN A 91 -8.96 21.46 -13.60
N ARG A 92 -9.13 22.61 -12.93
CA ARG A 92 -8.29 23.00 -11.79
C ARG A 92 -8.45 22.02 -10.62
N LEU A 93 -9.69 21.67 -10.28
CA LEU A 93 -9.99 20.71 -9.23
C LEU A 93 -9.41 19.32 -9.56
N LEU A 94 -9.55 18.87 -10.80
CA LEU A 94 -8.97 17.61 -11.25
C LEU A 94 -7.44 17.60 -11.12
N GLY A 95 -6.77 18.70 -11.47
CA GLY A 95 -5.34 18.89 -11.27
C GLY A 95 -4.94 18.82 -9.78
N GLN A 96 -5.68 19.49 -8.90
CA GLN A 96 -5.44 19.44 -7.46
C GLN A 96 -5.60 18.02 -6.91
N LYS A 97 -6.64 17.28 -7.34
CA LYS A 97 -6.87 15.90 -6.95
C LYS A 97 -5.79 14.95 -7.46
N TYR A 98 -5.28 15.19 -8.67
CA TYR A 98 -4.14 14.45 -9.19
C TYR A 98 -2.87 14.65 -8.32
N THR A 99 -2.54 15.90 -7.97
CA THR A 99 -1.40 16.18 -7.09
C THR A 99 -1.57 15.54 -5.71
N GLN A 100 -2.78 15.57 -5.15
CA GLN A 100 -3.08 14.86 -3.91
C GLN A 100 -2.89 13.34 -4.06
N GLY A 101 -3.37 12.77 -5.17
CA GLY A 101 -3.23 11.35 -5.49
C GLY A 101 -1.77 10.89 -5.62
N ILE A 102 -0.85 11.74 -6.09
CA ILE A 102 0.59 11.42 -6.11
C ILE A 102 1.12 11.20 -4.69
N LEU A 103 0.73 12.07 -3.76
CA LEU A 103 1.14 11.94 -2.35
C LEU A 103 0.55 10.69 -1.71
N ASP A 104 -0.71 10.38 -2.02
CA ASP A 104 -1.37 9.18 -1.51
C ASP A 104 -0.78 7.90 -2.11
N ALA A 105 -0.41 7.90 -3.40
CA ALA A 105 0.32 6.83 -4.05
C ALA A 105 1.68 6.56 -3.38
N ASP A 106 2.42 7.62 -3.00
CA ASP A 106 3.67 7.46 -2.25
C ASP A 106 3.43 6.87 -0.86
N ARG A 107 2.40 7.34 -0.14
CA ARG A 107 2.01 6.76 1.18
C ARG A 107 1.66 5.29 1.07
N LEU A 108 0.90 4.88 0.05
CA LEU A 108 0.59 3.46 -0.19
C LEU A 108 1.84 2.64 -0.49
N ALA A 109 2.78 3.18 -1.29
CA ALA A 109 4.04 2.51 -1.57
C ALA A 109 4.88 2.31 -0.31
N GLN A 110 4.95 3.32 0.55
CA GLN A 110 5.63 3.23 1.85
C GLN A 110 4.94 2.21 2.77
N GLY A 111 3.60 2.22 2.83
CA GLY A 111 2.81 1.23 3.57
C GLY A 111 3.08 -0.20 3.12
N ALA A 112 3.09 -0.45 1.81
CA ALA A 112 3.37 -1.78 1.26
C ALA A 112 4.77 -2.29 1.66
N VAL A 113 5.78 -1.40 1.70
CA VAL A 113 7.13 -1.76 2.18
C VAL A 113 7.13 -2.05 3.67
N ALA A 114 6.39 -1.27 4.47
CA ALA A 114 6.25 -1.52 5.90
C ALA A 114 5.60 -2.89 6.17
N ASP A 115 4.56 -3.24 5.41
CA ASP A 115 3.90 -4.55 5.49
C ASP A 115 4.86 -5.69 5.11
N LEU A 116 5.64 -5.51 4.03
CA LEU A 116 6.65 -6.49 3.62
C LEU A 116 7.71 -6.69 4.71
N ARG A 117 8.19 -5.60 5.33
CA ARG A 117 9.14 -5.68 6.46
C ARG A 117 8.53 -6.37 7.68
N ALA A 118 7.25 -6.13 7.96
CA ALA A 118 6.55 -6.79 9.04
C ALA A 118 6.41 -8.30 8.78
N ALA A 119 6.07 -8.69 7.55
CA ALA A 119 6.01 -10.09 7.13
C ALA A 119 7.37 -10.78 7.28
N ASP A 120 8.45 -10.13 6.86
CA ASP A 120 9.82 -10.63 7.02
C ASP A 120 10.23 -10.75 8.50
N GLN A 121 9.86 -9.77 9.33
CA GLN A 121 10.14 -9.85 10.76
C GLN A 121 9.38 -11.01 11.42
N ASN A 122 8.13 -11.24 11.02
CA ASN A 122 7.34 -12.37 11.52
C ASN A 122 7.96 -13.71 11.09
N SER A 123 8.38 -13.85 9.82
CA SER A 123 9.03 -15.08 9.35
C SER A 123 10.39 -15.30 10.02
N ARG A 124 11.15 -14.23 10.29
CA ARG A 124 12.38 -14.27 11.08
C ARG A 124 12.14 -14.82 12.48
N LEU A 125 11.16 -14.28 13.21
CA LEU A 125 10.83 -14.72 14.57
C LEU A 125 10.36 -16.19 14.59
N ASN A 126 9.54 -16.59 13.63
CA ASN A 126 9.10 -17.98 13.50
C ASN A 126 10.27 -18.93 13.25
N LEU A 127 11.25 -18.53 12.44
CA LEU A 127 12.43 -19.33 12.16
C LEU A 127 13.37 -19.41 13.37
N ILE A 128 13.56 -18.31 14.09
CA ILE A 128 14.34 -18.28 15.35
C ILE A 128 13.71 -19.23 16.37
N SER A 129 12.38 -19.21 16.52
CA SER A 129 11.68 -20.14 17.41
C SER A 129 11.89 -21.61 17.00
N GLN A 130 11.94 -21.91 15.70
CA GLN A 130 12.19 -23.26 15.20
C GLN A 130 13.65 -23.69 15.46
N VAL A 131 14.61 -22.81 15.23
CA VAL A 131 16.03 -23.02 15.56
C VAL A 131 16.21 -23.31 17.05
N GLN A 132 15.54 -22.55 17.92
CA GLN A 132 15.55 -22.82 19.37
C GLN A 132 14.96 -24.18 19.74
N SER A 133 13.98 -24.67 18.96
CA SER A 133 13.38 -26.00 19.15
C SER A 133 14.22 -27.17 18.59
N GLY A 134 15.34 -26.88 17.93
CA GLY A 134 16.27 -27.89 17.42
C GLY A 134 16.35 -28.00 15.90
N LEU A 135 15.87 -27.01 15.15
CA LEU A 135 16.05 -26.95 13.70
C LEU A 135 17.53 -26.75 13.34
N ASP A 136 18.07 -27.55 12.41
CA ASP A 136 19.47 -27.47 11.98
C ASP A 136 19.75 -26.15 11.24
N VAL A 137 20.90 -25.53 11.53
CA VAL A 137 21.43 -24.29 10.93
C VAL A 137 21.28 -24.28 9.40
N THR A 138 21.63 -25.38 8.74
CA THR A 138 21.65 -25.48 7.27
C THR A 138 20.22 -25.44 6.69
N SER A 139 19.29 -26.09 7.39
CA SER A 139 17.87 -26.09 7.01
C SER A 139 17.21 -24.73 7.26
N GLY A 140 17.65 -24.01 8.31
CA GLY A 140 17.17 -22.66 8.63
C GLY A 140 17.47 -21.65 7.53
N ALA A 141 18.69 -21.67 6.98
CA ALA A 141 19.07 -20.73 5.90
C ALA A 141 18.22 -20.91 4.63
N GLN A 142 17.95 -22.15 4.23
CA GLN A 142 17.12 -22.45 3.06
C GLN A 142 15.66 -22.04 3.29
N GLN A 143 15.12 -22.31 4.47
CA GLN A 143 13.77 -21.89 4.86
C GLN A 143 13.65 -20.37 4.93
N ALA A 144 14.66 -19.67 5.44
CA ALA A 144 14.72 -18.21 5.43
C ALA A 144 14.62 -17.65 4.01
N ALA A 145 15.42 -18.19 3.07
CA ALA A 145 15.40 -17.75 1.68
C ALA A 145 14.02 -17.98 1.02
N GLN A 146 13.40 -19.13 1.27
CA GLN A 146 12.06 -19.44 0.77
C GLN A 146 10.99 -18.51 1.36
N ALA A 147 11.06 -18.23 2.66
CA ALA A 147 10.15 -17.30 3.34
C ALA A 147 10.28 -15.88 2.77
N LEU A 148 11.50 -15.37 2.61
CA LEU A 148 11.75 -14.05 2.03
C LEU A 148 11.21 -13.91 0.61
N GLN A 149 11.39 -14.95 -0.21
CA GLN A 149 10.86 -14.99 -1.58
C GLN A 149 9.33 -15.05 -1.58
N GLY A 150 8.74 -15.86 -0.70
CA GLY A 150 7.29 -15.96 -0.52
C GLY A 150 6.66 -14.65 -0.04
N ASN A 151 7.29 -13.98 0.93
CA ASN A 151 6.85 -12.68 1.43
C ASN A 151 6.92 -11.61 0.34
N LEU A 152 8.00 -11.58 -0.46
CA LEU A 152 8.13 -10.65 -1.58
C LEU A 152 7.06 -10.90 -2.66
N ALA A 153 6.82 -12.17 -3.01
CA ALA A 153 5.78 -12.53 -3.97
C ALA A 153 4.38 -12.15 -3.46
N SER A 154 4.10 -12.41 -2.19
CA SER A 154 2.85 -12.05 -1.53
C SER A 154 2.67 -10.54 -1.47
N GLY A 155 3.70 -9.78 -1.08
CA GLY A 155 3.70 -8.32 -1.07
C GLY A 155 3.42 -7.72 -2.45
N ARG A 156 4.04 -8.28 -3.51
CA ARG A 156 3.73 -7.89 -4.90
C ARG A 156 2.28 -8.17 -5.28
N SER A 157 1.70 -9.28 -4.81
CA SER A 157 0.29 -9.59 -5.07
C SER A 157 -0.65 -8.66 -4.30
N SER A 158 -0.39 -8.43 -3.01
CA SER A 158 -1.18 -7.54 -2.16
C SER A 158 -1.14 -6.10 -2.66
N MET A 159 0.01 -5.60 -3.11
CA MET A 159 0.15 -4.30 -3.74
C MET A 159 -0.77 -4.13 -4.97
N ARG A 160 -0.95 -5.19 -5.77
CA ARG A 160 -1.85 -5.16 -6.94
C ARG A 160 -3.33 -5.26 -6.56
N ALA A 161 -3.63 -5.83 -5.39
CA ALA A 161 -4.99 -6.00 -4.90
C ALA A 161 -5.49 -4.81 -4.07
N SER A 162 -4.61 -4.14 -3.33
CA SER A 162 -4.96 -3.08 -2.39
C SER A 162 -5.20 -1.73 -3.06
N ASN A 163 -6.41 -1.22 -2.81
CA ASN A 163 -6.76 0.19 -2.61
C ASN A 163 -6.47 1.18 -3.74
N LEU A 164 -6.87 0.80 -4.95
CA LEU A 164 -7.26 1.82 -5.92
C LEU A 164 -8.54 2.55 -5.40
N GLY A 165 -9.50 1.85 -4.80
CA GLY A 165 -10.82 2.41 -4.42
C GLY A 165 -10.83 3.78 -3.72
N ASP A 166 -9.96 3.99 -2.73
CA ASP A 166 -9.98 5.21 -1.90
C ASP A 166 -9.29 6.42 -2.55
N ILE A 167 -8.20 6.22 -3.32
CA ILE A 167 -7.55 7.31 -4.08
C ILE A 167 -8.49 7.80 -5.18
N PHE A 168 -9.33 6.92 -5.72
CA PHE A 168 -10.11 7.18 -6.92
C PHE A 168 -11.59 7.49 -6.68
N GLY A 169 -12.12 7.21 -5.49
CA GLY A 169 -13.44 7.73 -5.08
C GLY A 169 -13.51 9.26 -5.17
N GLY A 170 -12.39 9.95 -4.88
CA GLY A 170 -12.29 11.41 -5.02
C GLY A 170 -12.33 11.92 -6.46
N LEU A 171 -11.84 11.13 -7.44
CA LEU A 171 -11.84 11.49 -8.86
C LEU A 171 -13.22 11.24 -9.49
N ALA A 172 -13.84 10.10 -9.15
CA ALA A 172 -15.22 9.77 -9.55
C ALA A 172 -16.22 10.79 -8.99
N ALA A 173 -16.04 11.26 -7.75
CA ALA A 173 -16.88 12.29 -7.14
C ALA A 173 -16.81 13.64 -7.88
N VAL A 174 -15.66 14.00 -8.47
CA VAL A 174 -15.56 15.22 -9.30
C VAL A 174 -16.40 15.07 -10.57
N TYR A 175 -16.36 13.88 -11.19
CA TYR A 175 -17.21 13.56 -12.34
C TYR A 175 -18.70 13.68 -11.98
N ASP A 176 -19.15 13.03 -10.92
CA ASP A 176 -20.56 13.04 -10.50
C ASP A 176 -21.02 14.47 -10.19
N ARG A 177 -20.22 15.21 -9.41
CA ARG A 177 -20.53 16.60 -9.05
C ARG A 177 -20.57 17.53 -10.27
N SER A 178 -19.73 17.30 -11.29
CA SER A 178 -19.76 18.10 -12.53
C SER A 178 -21.02 17.81 -13.38
N ARG A 179 -21.49 16.56 -13.37
CA ARG A 179 -22.70 16.12 -14.05
C ARG A 179 -23.94 16.67 -13.36
N ASP A 180 -23.97 16.64 -12.04
CA ASP A 180 -25.07 17.15 -11.22
C ASP A 180 -25.20 18.66 -11.35
N MET A 181 -24.10 19.41 -11.27
CA MET A 181 -24.14 20.88 -11.45
C MET A 181 -24.59 21.30 -12.86
N ALA A 182 -24.25 20.52 -13.89
CA ALA A 182 -24.73 20.77 -15.25
C ALA A 182 -26.24 20.46 -15.39
N ALA A 183 -26.71 19.39 -14.72
CA ALA A 183 -28.13 19.03 -14.67
C ALA A 183 -28.96 20.08 -13.92
N GLU A 184 -28.47 20.55 -12.76
CA GLU A 184 -29.12 21.62 -11.98
C GLU A 184 -29.19 22.94 -12.75
N ARG A 185 -28.13 23.33 -13.47
CA ARG A 185 -28.15 24.55 -14.29
C ARG A 185 -29.11 24.45 -15.47
N ARG A 186 -29.21 23.29 -16.12
CA ARG A 186 -30.25 23.04 -17.13
C ARG A 186 -31.66 23.06 -16.54
N GLY A 187 -31.85 22.46 -15.37
CA GLY A 187 -33.12 22.47 -14.65
C GLY A 187 -33.55 23.89 -14.29
N ASN A 188 -32.64 24.71 -13.76
CA ASN A 188 -32.91 26.11 -13.43
C ASN A 188 -33.13 26.99 -14.67
N GLN A 189 -32.44 26.74 -15.79
CA GLN A 189 -32.72 27.43 -17.06
C GLN A 189 -34.07 27.02 -17.65
N ALA A 190 -34.46 25.75 -17.54
CA ALA A 190 -35.78 25.28 -17.96
C ALA A 190 -36.90 25.89 -17.10
N TYR A 191 -36.71 25.99 -15.79
CA TYR A 191 -37.64 26.68 -14.88
C TYR A 191 -37.71 28.19 -15.16
N GLY A 192 -36.59 28.85 -15.49
CA GLY A 192 -36.56 30.26 -15.87
C GLY A 192 -37.26 30.57 -17.20
N LEU A 193 -37.34 29.61 -18.13
CA LEU A 193 -38.09 29.73 -19.38
C LEU A 193 -39.60 29.46 -19.19
N VAL A 194 -39.98 28.63 -18.22
CA VAL A 194 -41.39 28.38 -17.87
C VAL A 194 -41.95 29.51 -17.00
N TYR A 195 -41.10 30.18 -16.22
CA TYR A 195 -41.48 31.30 -15.35
C TYR A 195 -41.02 32.64 -15.93
N GLN A 196 -41.50 32.98 -17.12
CA GLN A 196 -41.51 34.37 -17.57
C GLN A 196 -42.82 35.01 -17.07
N PRO A 197 -42.81 35.88 -16.04
CA PRO A 197 -44.01 36.61 -15.66
C PRO A 197 -44.34 37.55 -16.82
N GLY A 198 -45.47 37.28 -17.48
CA GLY A 198 -46.03 38.15 -18.51
C GLY A 198 -46.32 39.52 -17.90
N PHE A 199 -45.38 40.45 -18.05
CA PHE A 199 -45.59 41.86 -17.73
C PHE A 199 -46.48 42.49 -18.81
N GLY A 200 -47.73 42.75 -18.43
CA GLY A 200 -48.44 43.96 -18.83
C GLY A 200 -49.24 43.93 -20.14
N MET A 201 -50.39 43.25 -20.16
CA MET A 201 -51.55 43.79 -20.89
C MET A 201 -52.29 44.76 -19.96
N GLY A 202 -51.83 46.01 -19.95
CA GLY A 202 -52.58 47.13 -19.40
C GLY A 202 -53.52 47.67 -20.47
N GLY A 203 -54.82 47.42 -20.30
CA GLY A 203 -55.84 47.98 -21.18
C GLY A 203 -55.89 49.50 -21.10
N THR A 204 -55.99 50.15 -22.25
CA THR A 204 -56.39 51.55 -22.37
C THR A 204 -57.58 51.68 -23.30
N ARG A 205 -58.71 51.98 -22.65
CA ARG A 205 -59.85 52.80 -23.08
C ARG A 205 -60.71 52.31 -24.24
#